data_AF-A0A2W2BCK2-F1
#
_entry.id   AF-A0A2W2BCK2-F1
#
_cell.length_a   1.000
_cell.length_b   1.000
_cell.length_c   1.000
_cell.angle_alpha   90.00
_cell.angle_beta   90.00
_cell.angle_gamma   90.00
#
_symmetry.space_group_name_H-M   'P 1'
#
loop_
_entity.id
_entity.type
_entity.pdbx_description
1 polymer ?
#
loop_
_entity_poly.entity_id
_entity_poly.type
_entity_poly.pdbx_seq_one_letter_code
_entity_poly.pdbx_strand_id
1 'polypeptide(L)'
;MILGCIADDFTGATDLANTLTRRGMHTVQTIGIPQGAAPEADAVVVALKSRTVPAAEAVAQSLAACRWLKSHGARQIFFKYCSTFDSTDAGNIGPVADALLDALGAGFTIACPAFPENGRSIYLGHLFVGGELLSDSPMKNHPLTPMRDASLVRVLGRQTPHKVGLVPYRTVKQGAPAIAEAYASLAAQGIRHAIVDALEDRDLEHIGAASSALPLITGGSGVAIGLPQNYLTARLIPRREGAAALDKVGGPGIVLSGSCSAATLGQVERFAATHPARAIDPAALAADPEATVRDLLAWATAALKQGPALIYASAPPDKVAAVQAQFGRDRAGAMIEQAIARLAQGLAADGVRRFVIAGGETSGAVVSALKVEALEIGPQIAPGVPACLAHGAPRYALALKSGNFGGPDFFGQALEALA
;
A
#
# COMPACT_ATOMS: atom_id res chain seq x y z
N MET A 1 -20.21 -1.90 6.60
CA MET A 1 -19.30 -1.23 5.64
C MET A 1 -19.99 -0.08 4.92
N ILE A 2 -19.37 1.10 4.91
CA ILE A 2 -19.76 2.28 4.15
C ILE A 2 -18.84 2.51 2.93
N LEU A 3 -17.53 2.28 3.10
CA LEU A 3 -16.50 2.54 2.09
C LEU A 3 -15.84 1.21 1.68
N GLY A 4 -15.87 0.90 0.39
CA GLY A 4 -15.14 -0.23 -0.18
C GLY A 4 -13.93 0.26 -0.95
N CYS A 5 -12.74 -0.20 -0.60
CA CYS A 5 -11.50 0.21 -1.26
C CYS A 5 -10.90 -0.95 -2.05
N ILE A 6 -10.34 -0.64 -3.21
CA ILE A 6 -9.61 -1.57 -4.08
C ILE A 6 -8.21 -1.00 -4.24
N ALA A 7 -7.19 -1.69 -3.71
CA ALA A 7 -5.81 -1.27 -3.76
C ALA A 7 -5.00 -2.12 -4.74
N ASP A 8 -4.14 -1.48 -5.54
CA ASP A 8 -3.35 -2.13 -6.58
C ASP A 8 -2.14 -2.93 -6.08
N ASP A 9 -1.80 -2.77 -4.80
CA ASP A 9 -0.75 -3.48 -4.09
C ASP A 9 -1.10 -3.70 -2.60
N PHE A 10 -0.33 -4.57 -1.93
CA PHE A 10 -0.49 -4.85 -0.50
C PHE A 10 -0.07 -3.69 0.40
N THR A 11 1.06 -3.05 0.11
CA THR A 11 1.58 -1.97 0.96
C THR A 11 0.73 -0.72 0.90
N GLY A 12 0.24 -0.34 -0.28
CA GLY A 12 -0.68 0.78 -0.44
C GLY A 12 -2.08 0.48 0.11
N ALA A 13 -2.51 -0.78 0.16
CA ALA A 13 -3.71 -1.18 0.88
C ALA A 13 -3.57 -0.86 2.38
N THR A 14 -2.46 -1.27 2.99
CA THR A 14 -2.19 -1.04 4.42
C THR A 14 -2.03 0.45 4.73
N ASP A 15 -1.37 1.22 3.85
CA ASP A 15 -1.23 2.67 3.99
C ASP A 15 -2.59 3.39 3.95
N LEU A 16 -3.46 3.05 2.99
CA LEU A 16 -4.83 3.59 2.95
C LEU A 16 -5.61 3.21 4.21
N ALA A 17 -5.52 1.96 4.63
CA ALA A 17 -6.24 1.46 5.78
C ALA A 17 -5.77 2.14 7.09
N ASN A 18 -4.48 2.43 7.20
CA ASN A 18 -3.91 3.25 8.27
C ASN A 18 -4.51 4.67 8.27
N THR A 19 -4.55 5.33 7.12
CA THR A 19 -5.13 6.70 7.01
C THR A 19 -6.58 6.74 7.47
N LEU A 20 -7.40 5.77 7.03
CA LEU A 20 -8.81 5.68 7.42
C LEU A 20 -8.96 5.43 8.93
N THR A 21 -8.15 4.51 9.47
CA THR A 21 -8.16 4.14 10.90
C THR A 21 -7.76 5.29 11.81
N ARG A 22 -6.68 6.01 11.47
CA ARG A 22 -6.24 7.22 12.19
C ARG A 22 -7.29 8.32 12.25
N ARG A 23 -8.21 8.33 11.28
CA ARG A 23 -9.30 9.31 11.14
C ARG A 23 -10.64 8.77 11.64
N GLY A 24 -10.62 7.66 12.39
CA GLY A 24 -11.75 7.17 13.19
C GLY A 24 -12.63 6.10 12.54
N MET A 25 -12.26 5.59 11.35
CA MET A 25 -12.99 4.47 10.73
C MET A 25 -12.43 3.13 11.21
N HIS A 26 -13.31 2.24 11.66
CA HIS A 26 -12.92 0.84 11.83
C HIS A 26 -12.65 0.23 10.45
N THR A 27 -11.41 -0.16 10.19
CA THR A 27 -10.96 -0.57 8.86
C THR A 27 -10.34 -1.96 8.90
N VAL A 28 -10.76 -2.83 7.97
CA VAL A 28 -10.17 -4.15 7.76
C VAL A 28 -9.59 -4.23 6.35
N GLN A 29 -8.35 -4.67 6.24
CA GLN A 29 -7.74 -5.03 4.97
C GLN A 29 -7.97 -6.51 4.68
N THR A 30 -8.28 -6.87 3.44
CA THR A 30 -8.42 -8.25 2.97
C THR A 30 -7.36 -8.56 1.92
N ILE A 31 -6.89 -9.81 1.89
CA ILE A 31 -5.86 -10.29 0.96
C ILE A 31 -6.58 -10.95 -0.22
N GLY A 32 -6.70 -10.21 -1.32
CA GLY A 32 -7.61 -10.59 -2.39
C GLY A 32 -9.09 -10.46 -1.99
N ILE A 33 -9.96 -11.00 -2.82
CA ILE A 33 -11.41 -10.94 -2.62
C ILE A 33 -11.82 -12.07 -1.65
N PRO A 34 -12.47 -11.76 -0.52
CA PRO A 34 -12.91 -12.80 0.41
C PRO A 34 -13.93 -13.75 -0.22
N GLN A 35 -13.82 -15.05 0.09
CA GLN A 35 -14.81 -16.05 -0.34
C GLN A 35 -16.06 -16.09 0.56
N GLY A 36 -15.96 -15.57 1.78
CA GLY A 36 -17.02 -15.59 2.79
C GLY A 36 -17.71 -14.24 2.98
N ALA A 37 -18.33 -14.10 4.16
CA ALA A 37 -18.97 -12.86 4.59
C ALA A 37 -17.94 -11.72 4.70
N ALA A 38 -18.39 -10.49 4.41
CA ALA A 38 -17.56 -9.33 4.64
C ALA A 38 -17.24 -9.15 6.13
N PRO A 39 -16.00 -8.73 6.47
CA PRO A 39 -15.65 -8.42 7.85
C PRO A 39 -16.49 -7.24 8.36
N GLU A 40 -16.79 -7.24 9.66
CA GLU A 40 -17.54 -6.16 10.29
C GLU A 40 -16.65 -4.92 10.42
N ALA A 41 -16.72 -4.03 9.42
CA ALA A 41 -15.94 -2.80 9.38
C ALA A 41 -16.74 -1.64 8.78
N ASP A 42 -16.29 -0.41 9.06
CA ASP A 42 -16.76 0.77 8.35
C ASP A 42 -16.14 0.81 6.95
N ALA A 43 -14.86 0.50 6.83
CA ALA A 43 -14.15 0.41 5.57
C ALA A 43 -13.52 -0.98 5.38
N VAL A 44 -13.60 -1.51 4.17
CA VAL A 44 -12.87 -2.73 3.77
C VAL A 44 -11.93 -2.40 2.63
N VAL A 45 -10.65 -2.72 2.77
CA VAL A 45 -9.62 -2.51 1.75
C VAL A 45 -9.21 -3.85 1.15
N VAL A 46 -9.63 -4.10 -0.09
CA VAL A 46 -9.23 -5.29 -0.87
C VAL A 46 -7.86 -5.04 -1.48
N ALA A 47 -6.84 -5.75 -0.99
CA ALA A 47 -5.49 -5.69 -1.53
C ALA A 47 -5.34 -6.65 -2.73
N LEU A 48 -5.04 -6.10 -3.90
CA LEU A 48 -4.74 -6.85 -5.11
C LEU A 48 -3.24 -6.76 -5.44
N LYS A 49 -2.81 -7.56 -6.42
CA LYS A 49 -1.48 -7.44 -7.05
C LYS A 49 -1.69 -7.04 -8.51
N SER A 50 -2.24 -5.86 -8.73
CA SER A 50 -2.77 -5.44 -10.04
C SER A 50 -2.03 -4.26 -10.66
N ARG A 51 -0.97 -3.74 -10.03
CA ARG A 51 -0.23 -2.56 -10.54
C ARG A 51 0.42 -2.78 -11.90
N THR A 52 1.11 -3.91 -12.08
CA THR A 52 1.99 -4.18 -13.23
C THR A 52 1.57 -5.40 -14.06
N VAL A 53 0.49 -6.07 -13.70
CA VAL A 53 -0.12 -7.13 -14.52
C VAL A 53 -0.72 -6.52 -15.80
N PRO A 54 -1.03 -7.32 -16.83
CA PRO A 54 -1.74 -6.81 -18.01
C PRO A 54 -3.04 -6.09 -17.64
N ALA A 55 -3.35 -4.97 -18.33
CA ALA A 55 -4.50 -4.13 -18.00
C ALA A 55 -5.84 -4.90 -17.95
N ALA A 56 -6.05 -5.85 -18.85
CA ALA A 56 -7.25 -6.68 -18.86
C ALA A 56 -7.39 -7.52 -17.57
N GLU A 57 -6.27 -8.01 -17.02
CA GLU A 57 -6.26 -8.76 -15.77
C GLU A 57 -6.53 -7.83 -14.57
N ALA A 58 -5.88 -6.66 -14.53
CA ALA A 58 -6.12 -5.67 -13.49
C ALA A 58 -7.59 -5.22 -13.46
N VAL A 59 -8.17 -4.93 -14.62
CA VAL A 59 -9.59 -4.61 -14.77
C VAL A 59 -10.48 -5.75 -14.26
N ALA A 60 -10.20 -6.99 -14.67
CA ALA A 60 -11.00 -8.14 -14.25
C ALA A 60 -10.99 -8.33 -12.72
N GLN A 61 -9.81 -8.25 -12.10
CA GLN A 61 -9.64 -8.34 -10.65
C GLN A 61 -10.36 -7.19 -9.92
N SER A 62 -10.16 -5.95 -10.37
CA SER A 62 -10.80 -4.77 -9.75
C SER A 62 -12.33 -4.78 -9.90
N LEU A 63 -12.87 -5.20 -11.04
CA LEU A 63 -14.31 -5.36 -11.22
C LEU A 63 -14.88 -6.46 -10.32
N ALA A 64 -14.17 -7.56 -10.14
CA ALA A 64 -14.58 -8.61 -9.21
C ALA A 64 -14.60 -8.09 -7.75
N ALA A 65 -13.57 -7.35 -7.34
CA ALA A 65 -13.51 -6.71 -6.03
C ALA A 65 -14.65 -5.69 -5.84
N CYS A 66 -14.90 -4.84 -6.85
CA CYS A 66 -15.98 -3.86 -6.83
C CYS A 66 -17.35 -4.53 -6.67
N ARG A 67 -17.63 -5.58 -7.45
CA ARG A 67 -18.89 -6.33 -7.33
C ARG A 67 -19.07 -6.91 -5.93
N TRP A 68 -18.02 -7.53 -5.37
CA TRP A 68 -18.06 -8.07 -4.02
C TRP A 68 -18.28 -6.98 -2.96
N LEU A 69 -17.58 -5.85 -3.05
CA LEU A 69 -17.75 -4.73 -2.11
C LEU A 69 -19.18 -4.16 -2.18
N LYS A 70 -19.71 -3.97 -3.39
CA LYS A 70 -21.08 -3.48 -3.61
C LYS A 70 -22.13 -4.47 -3.09
N SER A 71 -21.96 -5.78 -3.31
CA SER A 71 -22.88 -6.80 -2.80
C SER A 71 -22.89 -6.88 -1.27
N HIS A 72 -21.84 -6.40 -0.61
CA HIS A 72 -21.71 -6.32 0.85
C HIS A 72 -21.95 -4.91 1.43
N GLY A 73 -22.62 -4.05 0.66
CA GLY A 73 -23.18 -2.79 1.17
C GLY A 73 -22.29 -1.56 1.04
N ALA A 74 -21.14 -1.63 0.35
CA ALA A 74 -20.32 -0.45 0.08
C ALA A 74 -21.15 0.62 -0.68
N ARG A 75 -21.19 1.83 -0.12
CA ARG A 75 -21.92 2.97 -0.71
C ARG A 75 -21.03 3.81 -1.62
N GLN A 76 -19.75 3.93 -1.26
CA GLN A 76 -18.72 4.60 -2.05
C GLN A 76 -17.56 3.63 -2.31
N ILE A 77 -16.96 3.73 -3.49
CA ILE A 77 -15.77 2.96 -3.86
C ILE A 77 -14.54 3.87 -3.91
N PHE A 78 -13.42 3.36 -3.42
CA PHE A 78 -12.12 4.01 -3.53
C PHE A 78 -11.16 3.15 -4.33
N PHE A 79 -10.63 3.67 -5.44
CA PHE A 79 -9.54 3.01 -6.16
C PHE A 79 -8.19 3.60 -5.75
N LYS A 80 -7.40 2.79 -5.06
CA LYS A 80 -6.10 3.15 -4.47
C LYS A 80 -4.95 2.68 -5.35
N TYR A 81 -4.11 3.64 -5.73
CA TYR A 81 -2.85 3.42 -6.43
C TYR A 81 -1.70 4.20 -5.80
N CYS A 82 -0.48 4.05 -6.31
CA CYS A 82 0.72 4.66 -5.72
C CYS A 82 0.68 6.20 -5.75
N SER A 83 1.22 6.86 -4.72
CA SER A 83 1.30 8.33 -4.65
C SER A 83 2.31 8.93 -5.65
N THR A 84 3.12 8.09 -6.30
CA THR A 84 3.99 8.46 -7.44
C THR A 84 3.38 8.12 -8.80
N PHE A 85 2.10 7.73 -8.83
CA PHE A 85 1.33 7.47 -10.04
C PHE A 85 1.89 6.33 -10.92
N ASP A 86 2.58 5.38 -10.29
CA ASP A 86 3.27 4.23 -10.89
C ASP A 86 2.40 3.51 -11.92
N SER A 87 2.72 3.73 -13.19
CA SER A 87 1.99 3.17 -14.33
C SER A 87 2.83 3.33 -15.60
N THR A 88 2.36 2.73 -16.69
CA THR A 88 2.86 2.97 -18.05
C THR A 88 1.73 3.51 -18.91
N ASP A 89 2.00 3.86 -20.17
CA ASP A 89 0.94 4.26 -21.11
C ASP A 89 -0.09 3.13 -21.32
N ALA A 90 0.28 1.87 -21.05
CA ALA A 90 -0.64 0.73 -21.10
C ALA A 90 -1.53 0.59 -19.85
N GLY A 91 -1.31 1.39 -18.79
CA GLY A 91 -2.08 1.34 -17.55
C GLY A 91 -1.26 1.02 -16.30
N ASN A 92 -1.90 0.66 -15.17
CA ASN A 92 -3.30 0.22 -15.05
C ASN A 92 -4.28 1.25 -14.46
N ILE A 93 -3.82 2.46 -14.12
CA ILE A 93 -4.67 3.48 -13.46
C ILE A 93 -5.86 3.86 -14.34
N GLY A 94 -5.62 4.28 -15.59
CA GLY A 94 -6.67 4.65 -16.54
C GLY A 94 -7.68 3.52 -16.79
N PRO A 95 -7.25 2.34 -17.28
CA PRO A 95 -8.16 1.25 -17.60
C PRO A 95 -9.03 0.78 -16.43
N VAL A 96 -8.48 0.71 -15.23
CA VAL A 96 -9.23 0.32 -14.04
C VAL A 96 -10.22 1.41 -13.61
N ALA A 97 -9.81 2.68 -13.60
CA ALA A 97 -10.70 3.78 -13.25
C ALA A 97 -11.89 3.89 -14.23
N ASP A 98 -11.65 3.72 -15.53
CA ASP A 98 -12.71 3.68 -16.56
C ASP A 98 -13.70 2.55 -16.31
N ALA A 99 -13.19 1.32 -16.13
CA ALA A 99 -14.02 0.16 -15.89
C ALA A 99 -14.85 0.27 -14.60
N LEU A 100 -14.27 0.85 -13.54
CA LEU A 100 -14.98 1.09 -12.28
C LEU A 100 -16.07 2.16 -12.42
N LEU A 101 -15.81 3.26 -13.15
CA LEU A 101 -16.83 4.26 -13.46
C LEU A 101 -18.02 3.62 -14.19
N ASP A 102 -17.75 2.85 -15.24
CA ASP A 102 -18.79 2.18 -16.02
C ASP A 102 -19.58 1.19 -15.17
N ALA A 103 -18.91 0.38 -14.34
CA ALA A 103 -19.57 -0.58 -13.45
C ALA A 103 -20.42 0.08 -12.34
N LEU A 104 -20.07 1.31 -11.94
CA LEU A 104 -20.82 2.09 -10.96
C LEU A 104 -21.89 2.99 -11.59
N GLY A 105 -22.00 3.03 -12.92
CA GLY A 105 -22.88 3.95 -13.64
C GLY A 105 -22.53 5.41 -13.42
N ALA A 106 -21.25 5.72 -13.14
CA ALA A 106 -20.76 7.05 -12.84
C ALA A 106 -20.08 7.68 -14.06
N GLY A 107 -20.29 8.97 -14.28
CA GLY A 107 -19.70 9.70 -15.41
C GLY A 107 -18.42 10.48 -15.07
N PHE A 108 -18.05 10.58 -13.80
CA PHE A 108 -16.97 11.44 -13.33
C PHE A 108 -16.30 10.89 -12.06
N THR A 109 -14.97 10.97 -11.98
CA THR A 109 -14.18 10.77 -10.77
C THR A 109 -12.98 11.73 -10.73
N ILE A 110 -12.35 11.81 -9.57
CA ILE A 110 -11.05 12.46 -9.39
C ILE A 110 -9.90 11.44 -9.42
N ALA A 111 -8.70 11.94 -9.69
CA ALA A 111 -7.43 11.25 -9.56
C ALA A 111 -6.44 12.12 -8.76
N CYS A 112 -6.24 11.80 -7.49
CA CYS A 112 -5.41 12.59 -6.57
C CYS A 112 -4.36 11.71 -5.86
N PRO A 113 -3.16 11.54 -6.42
CA PRO A 113 -2.05 10.81 -5.76
C PRO A 113 -1.33 11.61 -4.67
N ALA A 114 -1.71 12.87 -4.40
CA ALA A 114 -1.03 13.71 -3.41
C ALA A 114 -1.04 13.08 -2.01
N PHE A 115 0.07 13.24 -1.31
CA PHE A 115 0.26 12.83 0.07
C PHE A 115 1.34 13.73 0.72
N PRO A 116 0.99 14.94 1.16
CA PRO A 116 1.94 15.94 1.68
C PRO A 116 2.76 15.46 2.87
N GLU A 117 2.17 14.69 3.81
CA GLU A 117 2.91 14.05 4.93
C GLU A 117 4.10 13.20 4.44
N ASN A 118 3.98 12.61 3.25
CA ASN A 118 5.04 11.84 2.58
C ASN A 118 5.74 12.63 1.46
N GLY A 119 5.62 13.96 1.42
CA GLY A 119 6.29 14.82 0.43
C GLY A 119 5.79 14.63 -1.00
N ARG A 120 4.52 14.26 -1.20
CA ARG A 120 3.89 14.21 -2.54
C ARG A 120 2.88 15.35 -2.66
N SER A 121 3.11 16.28 -3.57
CA SER A 121 2.21 17.41 -3.83
C SER A 121 1.91 17.54 -5.31
N ILE A 122 0.78 18.16 -5.66
CA ILE A 122 0.35 18.38 -7.04
C ILE A 122 0.09 19.87 -7.23
N TYR A 123 0.76 20.47 -8.21
CA TYR A 123 0.57 21.87 -8.58
C TYR A 123 0.46 22.01 -10.09
N LEU A 124 -0.59 22.67 -10.57
CA LEU A 124 -0.91 22.80 -12.00
C LEU A 124 -0.93 21.44 -12.70
N GLY A 125 -1.46 20.42 -12.03
CA GLY A 125 -1.51 19.04 -12.50
C GLY A 125 -0.15 18.34 -12.59
N HIS A 126 0.93 18.93 -12.07
CA HIS A 126 2.26 18.32 -12.03
C HIS A 126 2.54 17.73 -10.65
N LEU A 127 2.97 16.47 -10.62
CA LEU A 127 3.33 15.77 -9.39
C LEU A 127 4.78 16.08 -8.99
N PHE A 128 4.96 16.43 -7.73
CA PHE A 128 6.25 16.65 -7.07
C PHE A 128 6.54 15.53 -6.07
N VAL A 129 7.81 15.16 -5.98
CA VAL A 129 8.37 14.24 -4.98
C VAL A 129 9.42 15.02 -4.19
N GLY A 130 9.08 15.42 -2.97
CA GLY A 130 9.87 16.39 -2.22
C GLY A 130 9.91 17.73 -2.94
N GLY A 131 11.11 18.23 -3.21
CA GLY A 131 11.33 19.47 -3.96
C GLY A 131 11.48 19.30 -5.48
N GLU A 132 11.39 18.08 -5.99
CA GLU A 132 11.65 17.76 -7.41
C GLU A 132 10.36 17.39 -8.14
N LEU A 133 10.31 17.62 -9.46
CA LEU A 133 9.29 17.03 -10.30
C LEU A 133 9.41 15.50 -10.29
N LEU A 134 8.29 14.79 -10.46
CA LEU A 134 8.28 13.33 -10.59
C LEU A 134 9.31 12.82 -11.62
N SER A 135 9.40 13.51 -12.77
CA SER A 135 10.30 13.20 -13.88
C SER A 135 11.78 13.42 -13.58
N ASP A 136 12.10 14.19 -12.54
CA ASP A 136 13.47 14.50 -12.14
C ASP A 136 13.92 13.64 -10.95
N SER A 137 12.95 13.16 -10.17
CA SER A 137 13.12 12.26 -9.03
C SER A 137 13.66 10.86 -9.42
N PRO A 138 14.05 10.02 -8.44
CA PRO A 138 14.44 8.62 -8.70
C PRO A 138 13.40 7.80 -9.47
N MET A 139 12.12 8.20 -9.45
CA MET A 139 11.05 7.48 -10.16
C MET A 139 11.22 7.47 -11.68
N LYS A 140 12.00 8.39 -12.27
CA LYS A 140 12.31 8.39 -13.72
C LYS A 140 13.01 7.11 -14.21
N ASN A 141 13.69 6.44 -13.28
CA ASN A 141 14.41 5.18 -13.49
C ASN A 141 13.77 4.02 -12.72
N HIS A 142 12.51 4.16 -12.27
CA HIS A 142 11.81 3.09 -11.58
C HIS A 142 11.81 1.84 -12.47
N PRO A 143 12.19 0.66 -11.95
CA PRO A 143 12.66 -0.41 -12.81
C PRO A 143 11.51 -1.26 -13.38
N LEU A 144 10.26 -0.88 -13.10
CA LEU A 144 9.02 -1.47 -13.65
C LEU A 144 8.14 -0.41 -14.34
N THR A 145 8.09 0.81 -13.80
CA THR A 145 7.18 1.89 -14.23
C THR A 145 7.92 3.24 -14.23
N PRO A 146 8.90 3.43 -15.13
CA PRO A 146 9.71 4.65 -15.15
C PRO A 146 8.86 5.89 -15.44
N MET A 147 8.82 6.83 -14.48
CA MET A 147 7.98 8.02 -14.54
C MET A 147 8.77 9.21 -15.09
N ARG A 148 8.76 9.42 -16.40
CA ARG A 148 9.54 10.47 -17.09
C ARG A 148 8.76 11.73 -17.42
N ASP A 149 7.54 11.81 -16.93
CA ASP A 149 6.59 12.88 -17.19
C ASP A 149 5.86 13.23 -15.90
N ALA A 150 6.02 14.45 -15.41
CA ALA A 150 5.37 14.89 -14.18
C ALA A 150 3.93 15.38 -14.37
N SER A 151 3.48 15.63 -15.61
CA SER A 151 2.13 16.12 -15.89
C SER A 151 1.12 14.97 -15.80
N LEU A 152 0.40 14.89 -14.69
CA LEU A 152 -0.56 13.81 -14.44
C LEU A 152 -1.74 13.81 -15.41
N VAL A 153 -2.14 15.00 -15.89
CA VAL A 153 -3.18 15.11 -16.94
C VAL A 153 -2.73 14.38 -18.20
N ARG A 154 -1.47 14.55 -18.59
CA ARG A 154 -0.90 13.91 -19.79
C ARG A 154 -0.62 12.43 -19.55
N VAL A 155 -0.08 12.06 -18.38
CA VAL A 155 0.18 10.66 -18.01
C VAL A 155 -1.11 9.85 -17.99
N LEU A 156 -2.15 10.32 -17.29
CA LEU A 156 -3.44 9.64 -17.27
C LEU A 156 -4.09 9.65 -18.66
N GLY A 157 -4.02 10.78 -19.39
CA GLY A 157 -4.59 10.91 -20.73
C GLY A 157 -4.00 9.97 -21.79
N ARG A 158 -2.83 9.37 -21.54
CA ARG A 158 -2.28 8.30 -22.42
C ARG A 158 -2.86 6.91 -22.12
N GLN A 159 -3.49 6.72 -20.97
CA GLN A 159 -4.00 5.43 -20.49
C GLN A 159 -5.51 5.24 -20.67
N THR A 160 -6.23 6.32 -21.02
CA THR A 160 -7.69 6.31 -21.18
C THR A 160 -8.07 6.94 -22.52
N PRO A 161 -9.14 6.47 -23.19
CA PRO A 161 -9.68 7.16 -24.37
C PRO A 161 -10.42 8.47 -24.01
N HIS A 162 -10.63 8.76 -22.73
CA HIS A 162 -11.38 9.92 -22.27
C HIS A 162 -10.48 11.13 -22.01
N LYS A 163 -11.06 12.34 -22.13
CA LYS A 163 -10.36 13.57 -21.75
C LYS A 163 -10.17 13.65 -20.24
N VAL A 164 -8.97 14.05 -19.83
CA VAL A 164 -8.59 14.29 -18.43
C VAL A 164 -8.56 15.80 -18.17
N GLY A 165 -9.28 16.24 -17.15
CA GLY A 165 -9.33 17.63 -16.70
C GLY A 165 -8.41 17.91 -15.51
N LEU A 166 -8.44 19.16 -15.07
CA LEU A 166 -7.68 19.66 -13.92
C LEU A 166 -8.56 20.56 -13.07
N VAL A 167 -8.59 20.32 -11.76
CA VAL A 167 -9.03 21.29 -10.75
C VAL A 167 -7.78 21.94 -10.16
N PRO A 168 -7.45 23.18 -10.57
CA PRO A 168 -6.20 23.82 -10.19
C PRO A 168 -6.23 24.30 -8.74
N TYR A 169 -5.04 24.50 -8.15
CA TYR A 169 -4.87 24.90 -6.75
C TYR A 169 -5.65 26.16 -6.37
N ARG A 170 -5.77 27.13 -7.30
CA ARG A 170 -6.56 28.35 -7.08
C ARG A 170 -8.02 28.07 -6.71
N THR A 171 -8.59 26.98 -7.22
CA THR A 171 -9.95 26.52 -6.93
C THR A 171 -9.96 25.75 -5.62
N VAL A 172 -8.98 24.86 -5.41
CA VAL A 172 -8.86 24.05 -4.19
C VAL A 172 -8.72 24.91 -2.94
N LYS A 173 -7.93 25.98 -3.02
CA LYS A 173 -7.75 26.97 -1.95
C LYS A 173 -9.06 27.67 -1.52
N GLN A 174 -10.07 27.72 -2.39
CA GLN A 174 -11.38 28.31 -2.08
C GLN A 174 -12.29 27.36 -1.29
N GLY A 175 -11.87 26.10 -1.10
CA GLY A 175 -12.57 25.12 -0.27
C GLY A 175 -13.57 24.24 -1.01
N ALA A 176 -14.19 23.34 -0.25
CA ALA A 176 -15.03 22.25 -0.79
C ALA A 176 -16.17 22.70 -1.74
N PRO A 177 -16.91 23.81 -1.49
CA PRO A 177 -17.96 24.25 -2.42
C PRO A 177 -17.42 24.60 -3.82
N ALA A 178 -16.30 25.33 -3.89
CA ALA A 178 -15.69 25.71 -5.17
C ALA A 178 -15.13 24.49 -5.92
N ILE A 179 -14.58 23.51 -5.18
CA ILE A 179 -14.13 22.24 -5.75
C ILE A 179 -15.33 21.46 -6.34
N ALA A 180 -16.44 21.37 -5.60
CA ALA A 180 -17.64 20.67 -6.07
C ALA A 180 -18.25 21.33 -7.33
N GLU A 181 -18.27 22.66 -7.39
CA GLU A 181 -18.68 23.39 -8.60
C GLU A 181 -17.76 23.10 -9.78
N ALA A 182 -16.44 23.04 -9.56
CA ALA A 182 -15.49 22.67 -10.59
C ALA A 182 -15.68 21.22 -11.08
N TYR A 183 -15.98 20.27 -10.18
CA TYR A 183 -16.33 18.90 -10.56
C TYR A 183 -17.57 18.87 -11.46
N ALA A 184 -18.64 19.59 -11.08
CA ALA A 184 -19.87 19.67 -11.87
C ALA A 184 -19.61 20.29 -13.26
N SER A 185 -18.82 21.36 -13.32
CA SER A 185 -18.46 22.03 -14.57
C SER A 185 -17.64 21.12 -15.50
N LEU A 186 -16.66 20.39 -14.96
CA LEU A 186 -15.87 19.42 -15.74
C LEU A 186 -16.74 18.26 -16.24
N ALA A 187 -17.61 17.71 -15.39
CA ALA A 187 -18.54 16.65 -15.77
C ALA A 187 -19.49 17.11 -16.89
N ALA A 188 -20.01 18.34 -16.83
CA ALA A 188 -20.86 18.92 -17.88
C ALA A 188 -20.14 19.08 -19.24
N GLN A 189 -18.81 19.19 -19.22
CA GLN A 189 -17.96 19.23 -20.42
C GLN A 189 -17.60 17.83 -20.95
N GLY A 190 -18.10 16.76 -20.33
CA GLY A 190 -17.79 15.38 -20.69
C GLY A 190 -16.42 14.90 -20.23
N ILE A 191 -15.76 15.62 -19.32
CA ILE A 191 -14.55 15.13 -18.66
C ILE A 191 -14.93 14.00 -17.72
N ARG A 192 -14.23 12.86 -17.80
CA ARG A 192 -14.47 11.71 -16.92
C ARG A 192 -13.53 11.65 -15.71
N HIS A 193 -12.31 12.16 -15.87
CA HIS A 193 -11.28 12.16 -14.83
C HIS A 193 -10.75 13.56 -14.60
N ALA A 194 -10.63 13.97 -13.35
CA ALA A 194 -9.97 15.23 -13.01
C ALA A 194 -8.76 14.99 -12.11
N ILE A 195 -7.60 15.47 -12.53
CA ILE A 195 -6.48 15.69 -11.60
C ILE A 195 -6.86 16.84 -10.68
N VAL A 196 -6.58 16.72 -9.38
CA VAL A 196 -6.88 17.77 -8.41
C VAL A 196 -5.58 18.16 -7.72
N ASP A 197 -5.23 19.44 -7.77
CA ASP A 197 -4.05 19.96 -7.10
C ASP A 197 -4.19 19.85 -5.57
N ALA A 198 -3.10 19.58 -4.87
CA ALA A 198 -3.05 19.55 -3.41
C ALA A 198 -1.61 19.76 -2.94
N LEU A 199 -1.39 20.72 -2.05
CA LEU A 199 -0.08 21.08 -1.51
C LEU A 199 0.05 20.69 -0.03
N GLU A 200 -1.06 20.72 0.71
CA GLU A 200 -1.11 20.44 2.15
C GLU A 200 -2.33 19.59 2.54
N ASP A 201 -2.32 19.01 3.74
CA ASP A 201 -3.39 18.10 4.19
C ASP A 201 -4.77 18.79 4.23
N ARG A 202 -4.80 20.11 4.48
CA ARG A 202 -6.04 20.90 4.43
C ARG A 202 -6.69 20.90 3.04
N ASP A 203 -5.89 20.87 1.98
CA ASP A 203 -6.40 20.73 0.62
C ASP A 203 -7.10 19.37 0.46
N LEU A 204 -6.49 18.30 0.97
CA LEU A 204 -7.04 16.95 0.93
C LEU A 204 -8.34 16.81 1.74
N GLU A 205 -8.48 17.54 2.84
CA GLU A 205 -9.73 17.64 3.59
C GLU A 205 -10.84 18.31 2.76
N HIS A 206 -10.54 19.43 2.09
CA HIS A 206 -11.49 20.08 1.20
C HIS A 206 -11.88 19.19 0.01
N ILE A 207 -10.91 18.49 -0.60
CA ILE A 207 -11.13 17.55 -1.69
C ILE A 207 -12.02 16.39 -1.22
N GLY A 208 -11.75 15.82 -0.06
CA GLY A 208 -12.55 14.74 0.52
C GLY A 208 -14.00 15.18 0.77
N ALA A 209 -14.20 16.37 1.34
CA ALA A 209 -15.55 16.93 1.54
C ALA A 209 -16.31 17.14 0.23
N ALA A 210 -15.66 17.71 -0.79
CA ALA A 210 -16.24 17.92 -2.12
C ALA A 210 -16.55 16.61 -2.85
N SER A 211 -15.85 15.53 -2.51
CA SER A 211 -15.98 14.21 -3.14
C SER A 211 -17.02 13.30 -2.47
N SER A 212 -17.72 13.78 -1.44
CA SER A 212 -18.68 12.99 -0.64
C SER A 212 -19.81 12.36 -1.46
N ALA A 213 -20.22 12.99 -2.56
CA ALA A 213 -21.28 12.51 -3.46
C ALA A 213 -20.77 11.65 -4.63
N LEU A 214 -19.45 11.56 -4.84
CA LEU A 214 -18.91 10.78 -5.96
C LEU A 214 -19.03 9.27 -5.68
N PRO A 215 -19.58 8.44 -6.59
CA PRO A 215 -19.62 6.99 -6.38
C PRO A 215 -18.24 6.34 -6.33
N LEU A 216 -17.28 6.94 -7.05
CA LEU A 216 -15.88 6.53 -7.13
C LEU A 216 -14.97 7.70 -6.76
N ILE A 217 -13.94 7.42 -5.97
CA ILE A 217 -12.80 8.30 -5.74
C ILE A 217 -11.55 7.52 -6.11
N THR A 218 -10.58 8.16 -6.76
CA THR A 218 -9.31 7.51 -7.07
C THR A 218 -8.10 8.35 -6.62
N GLY A 219 -7.05 7.70 -6.12
CA GLY A 219 -5.90 8.41 -5.60
C GLY A 219 -4.94 7.59 -4.76
N GLY A 220 -4.02 8.31 -4.12
CA GLY A 220 -3.17 7.79 -3.06
C GLY A 220 -3.91 7.80 -1.71
N SER A 221 -3.21 7.49 -0.62
CA SER A 221 -3.82 7.46 0.72
C SER A 221 -4.20 8.86 1.22
N GLY A 222 -3.53 9.92 0.74
CA GLY A 222 -3.77 11.29 1.19
C GLY A 222 -5.20 11.78 0.94
N VAL A 223 -5.76 11.53 -0.24
CA VAL A 223 -7.14 11.98 -0.53
C VAL A 223 -8.22 11.31 0.34
N ALA A 224 -7.88 10.19 0.99
CA ALA A 224 -8.76 9.54 1.95
C ALA A 224 -8.87 10.29 3.29
N ILE A 225 -7.94 11.21 3.62
CA ILE A 225 -7.91 11.97 4.90
C ILE A 225 -9.24 12.69 5.18
N GLY A 226 -9.88 13.23 4.13
CA GLY A 226 -11.13 13.98 4.23
C GLY A 226 -12.41 13.14 4.22
N LEU A 227 -12.35 11.83 3.93
CA LEU A 227 -13.56 11.00 3.77
C LEU A 227 -14.25 10.61 5.08
N PRO A 228 -13.54 10.18 6.14
CA PRO A 228 -14.15 9.76 7.40
C PRO A 228 -15.08 10.80 8.01
N GLN A 229 -14.69 12.08 7.94
CA GLN A 229 -15.49 13.18 8.49
C GLN A 229 -16.86 13.30 7.77
N ASN A 230 -16.93 13.00 6.47
CA ASN A 230 -18.20 13.01 5.74
C ASN A 230 -19.17 11.98 6.32
N TYR A 231 -18.70 10.76 6.58
CA TYR A 231 -19.53 9.69 7.12
C TYR A 231 -19.92 9.93 8.57
N LEU A 232 -19.02 10.49 9.39
CA LEU A 232 -19.32 10.89 10.77
C LEU A 232 -20.39 11.99 10.82
N THR A 233 -20.23 13.05 10.04
CA THR A 233 -21.22 14.14 9.95
C THR A 233 -22.58 13.65 9.46
N ALA A 234 -22.58 12.75 8.48
CA ALA A 234 -23.80 12.13 7.96
C ALA A 234 -24.38 11.01 8.87
N ARG A 235 -23.74 10.74 10.02
CA ARG A 235 -24.14 9.67 10.97
C ARG A 235 -24.22 8.28 10.33
N LEU A 236 -23.37 8.02 9.34
CA LEU A 236 -23.29 6.74 8.63
C LEU A 236 -22.36 5.74 9.32
N ILE A 237 -21.47 6.22 10.18
CA ILE A 237 -20.60 5.43 11.05
C ILE A 237 -20.62 6.02 12.46
N PRO A 238 -20.45 5.21 13.52
CA PRO A 238 -20.42 5.72 14.88
C PRO A 238 -19.09 6.43 15.17
N ARG A 239 -19.13 7.39 16.08
CA ARG A 239 -17.91 8.00 16.64
C ARG A 239 -17.26 6.97 17.57
N ARG A 240 -15.99 6.64 17.33
CA ARG A 240 -15.22 5.71 18.16
C ARG A 240 -14.05 6.42 18.82
N GLU A 241 -13.78 6.07 20.07
CA GLU A 241 -12.49 6.32 20.72
C GLU A 241 -11.62 5.08 20.49
N GLY A 242 -10.39 5.24 19.99
CA GLY A 242 -9.47 4.11 19.82
C GLY A 242 -9.77 3.15 18.67
N ALA A 243 -10.18 3.65 17.49
CA ALA A 243 -10.40 2.81 16.28
C ALA A 243 -9.18 1.99 15.85
N ALA A 244 -8.00 2.27 16.40
CA ALA A 244 -6.72 1.62 16.13
C ALA A 244 -6.30 0.62 17.24
N ALA A 245 -7.12 0.36 18.26
CA ALA A 245 -6.74 -0.58 19.32
C ALA A 245 -6.73 -2.02 18.78
N LEU A 246 -5.62 -2.74 18.98
CA LEU A 246 -5.49 -4.16 18.63
C LEU A 246 -5.32 -5.01 19.87
N ASP A 247 -5.81 -6.25 19.80
CA ASP A 247 -5.46 -7.28 20.77
C ASP A 247 -3.96 -7.58 20.70
N LYS A 248 -3.34 -7.78 21.87
CA LYS A 248 -1.93 -8.15 21.96
C LYS A 248 -1.72 -9.59 21.51
N VAL A 249 -0.63 -9.79 20.78
CA VAL A 249 -0.18 -11.13 20.39
C VAL A 249 1.17 -11.40 21.05
N GLY A 250 1.17 -12.31 22.02
CA GLY A 250 2.41 -12.75 22.66
C GLY A 250 3.30 -13.58 21.73
N GLY A 251 4.46 -13.99 22.23
CA GLY A 251 5.38 -14.88 21.54
C GLY A 251 6.55 -14.18 20.85
N PRO A 252 7.48 -14.96 20.25
CA PRO A 252 8.68 -14.42 19.64
C PRO A 252 8.35 -13.55 18.41
N GLY A 253 9.23 -12.58 18.16
CA GLY A 253 9.12 -11.65 17.03
C GLY A 253 10.37 -11.69 16.16
N ILE A 254 10.19 -11.65 14.85
CA ILE A 254 11.27 -11.68 13.87
C ILE A 254 11.11 -10.59 12.81
N VAL A 255 12.25 -10.11 12.30
CA VAL A 255 12.32 -9.23 11.13
C VAL A 255 12.73 -10.06 9.90
N LEU A 256 11.96 -9.95 8.83
CA LEU A 256 12.25 -10.56 7.52
C LEU A 256 12.38 -9.46 6.46
N SER A 257 13.59 -9.26 5.91
CA SER A 257 13.85 -8.14 4.99
C SER A 257 14.30 -8.61 3.61
N GLY A 258 13.52 -8.30 2.58
CA GLY A 258 13.90 -8.51 1.17
C GLY A 258 14.15 -7.22 0.38
N SER A 259 13.73 -6.07 0.91
CA SER A 259 13.94 -4.77 0.27
C SER A 259 15.41 -4.37 0.21
N CYS A 260 15.86 -3.85 -0.92
CA CYS A 260 17.21 -3.32 -1.13
C CYS A 260 17.24 -1.78 -1.21
N SER A 261 16.21 -1.09 -0.70
CA SER A 261 16.19 0.37 -0.63
C SER A 261 17.26 0.93 0.31
N ALA A 262 17.68 2.17 0.09
CA ALA A 262 18.62 2.85 0.99
C ALA A 262 18.12 2.91 2.43
N ALA A 263 16.82 3.18 2.64
CA ALA A 263 16.22 3.18 3.98
C ALA A 263 16.28 1.79 4.64
N THR A 264 15.99 0.72 3.90
CA THR A 264 16.07 -0.64 4.43
C THR A 264 17.50 -1.06 4.74
N LEU A 265 18.48 -0.69 3.90
CA LEU A 265 19.89 -0.99 4.17
C LEU A 265 20.35 -0.35 5.49
N GLY A 266 20.00 0.92 5.74
CA GLY A 266 20.31 1.59 7.00
C GLY A 266 19.59 0.96 8.20
N GLN A 267 18.34 0.52 8.04
CA GLN A 267 17.58 -0.19 9.09
C GLN A 267 18.19 -1.56 9.42
N VAL A 268 18.64 -2.30 8.41
CA VAL A 268 19.34 -3.58 8.59
C VAL A 268 20.64 -3.39 9.35
N GLU A 269 21.48 -2.43 8.93
CA GLU A 269 22.74 -2.11 9.61
C GLU A 269 22.49 -1.73 11.08
N ARG A 270 21.52 -0.84 11.32
CA ARG A 270 21.17 -0.36 12.65
C ARG A 270 20.69 -1.48 13.57
N PHE A 271 19.82 -2.36 13.09
CA PHE A 271 19.27 -3.46 13.89
C PHE A 271 20.30 -4.57 14.13
N ALA A 272 21.10 -4.91 13.11
CA ALA A 272 22.16 -5.92 13.21
C ALA A 272 23.29 -5.51 14.18
N ALA A 273 23.44 -4.22 14.49
CA ALA A 273 24.41 -3.74 15.47
C ALA A 273 24.09 -4.17 16.91
N THR A 274 22.82 -4.50 17.21
CA THR A 274 22.37 -4.82 18.59
C THR A 274 21.61 -6.14 18.70
N HIS A 275 21.21 -6.75 17.58
CA HIS A 275 20.42 -7.98 17.54
C HIS A 275 21.06 -9.04 16.63
N PRO A 276 20.81 -10.34 16.89
CA PRO A 276 21.23 -11.40 15.98
C PRO A 276 20.67 -11.17 14.57
N ALA A 277 21.56 -11.15 13.58
CA ALA A 277 21.20 -10.97 12.17
C ALA A 277 21.90 -11.98 11.28
N ARG A 278 21.19 -12.51 10.27
CA ARG A 278 21.71 -13.45 9.29
C ARG A 278 21.32 -13.05 7.87
N ALA A 279 22.32 -12.92 7.01
CA ALA A 279 22.10 -12.68 5.59
C ALA A 279 21.69 -13.98 4.87
N ILE A 280 20.78 -13.88 3.91
CA ILE A 280 20.48 -14.91 2.92
C ILE A 280 21.54 -14.79 1.82
N ASP A 281 22.34 -15.83 1.62
CA ASP A 281 23.30 -15.91 0.52
C ASP A 281 22.58 -16.39 -0.76
N PRO A 282 22.46 -15.56 -1.81
CA PRO A 282 21.79 -15.95 -3.05
C PRO A 282 22.48 -17.12 -3.77
N ALA A 283 23.80 -17.29 -3.63
CA ALA A 283 24.53 -18.37 -4.29
C ALA A 283 24.24 -19.72 -3.60
N ALA A 284 24.27 -19.75 -2.26
CA ALA A 284 23.87 -20.91 -1.49
C ALA A 284 22.39 -21.26 -1.75
N LEU A 285 21.53 -20.24 -1.77
CA LEU A 285 20.10 -20.42 -2.03
C LEU A 285 19.84 -20.96 -3.45
N ALA A 286 20.60 -20.53 -4.45
CA ALA A 286 20.49 -21.07 -5.81
C ALA A 286 21.01 -22.50 -5.94
N ALA A 287 22.02 -22.88 -5.15
CA ALA A 287 22.61 -24.21 -5.16
C ALA A 287 21.73 -25.25 -4.45
N ASP A 288 21.25 -24.93 -3.24
CA ASP A 288 20.34 -25.79 -2.46
C ASP A 288 19.37 -24.92 -1.65
N PRO A 289 18.18 -24.60 -2.21
CA PRO A 289 17.17 -23.81 -1.52
C PRO A 289 16.68 -24.46 -0.23
N GLU A 290 16.57 -25.79 -0.23
CA GLU A 290 16.05 -26.57 0.88
C GLU A 290 17.00 -26.55 2.08
N ALA A 291 18.29 -26.83 1.84
CA ALA A 291 19.31 -26.75 2.88
C ALA A 291 19.45 -25.34 3.43
N THR A 292 19.50 -24.34 2.55
CA THR A 292 19.65 -22.94 2.97
C THR A 292 18.50 -22.50 3.89
N VAL A 293 17.26 -22.83 3.54
CA VAL A 293 16.09 -22.50 4.39
C VAL A 293 16.13 -23.27 5.71
N ARG A 294 16.49 -24.56 5.71
CA ARG A 294 16.60 -25.35 6.95
C ARG A 294 17.66 -24.78 7.91
N ASP A 295 18.82 -24.39 7.39
CA ASP A 295 19.90 -23.84 8.19
C ASP A 295 19.53 -22.48 8.80
N LEU A 296 18.87 -21.63 8.02
CA LEU A 296 18.36 -20.35 8.47
C LEU A 296 17.25 -20.51 9.53
N LEU A 297 16.35 -21.49 9.39
CA LEU A 297 15.35 -21.81 10.41
C LEU A 297 16.00 -22.26 11.71
N ALA A 298 16.94 -23.21 11.64
CA ALA A 298 17.63 -23.72 12.82
C ALA A 298 18.38 -22.59 13.56
N TRP A 299 19.05 -21.71 12.81
CA TRP A 299 19.69 -20.52 13.37
C TRP A 299 18.68 -19.59 14.06
N ALA A 300 17.57 -19.27 13.39
CA ALA A 300 16.57 -18.35 13.91
C ALA A 300 15.89 -18.89 15.18
N THR A 301 15.54 -20.18 15.20
CA THR A 301 14.93 -20.83 16.38
C THR A 301 15.88 -20.80 17.59
N ALA A 302 17.20 -20.87 17.38
CA ALA A 302 18.18 -20.67 18.44
C ALA A 302 18.29 -19.20 18.87
N ALA A 303 18.36 -18.27 17.92
CA ALA A 303 18.49 -16.84 18.17
C ALA A 303 17.28 -16.27 18.92
N LEU A 304 16.06 -16.69 18.55
CA LEU A 304 14.81 -16.20 19.12
C LEU A 304 14.62 -16.56 20.61
N LYS A 305 15.42 -17.47 21.16
CA LYS A 305 15.48 -17.73 22.60
C LYS A 305 16.13 -16.59 23.39
N GLN A 306 16.93 -15.75 22.73
CA GLN A 306 17.66 -14.63 23.34
C GLN A 306 16.94 -13.30 23.13
N GLY A 307 16.01 -13.22 22.18
CA GLY A 307 15.29 -12.01 21.82
C GLY A 307 14.98 -11.95 20.32
N PRO A 308 14.45 -10.83 19.81
CA PRO A 308 14.16 -10.68 18.40
C PRO A 308 15.39 -10.83 17.51
N ALA A 309 15.19 -11.36 16.30
CA ALA A 309 16.25 -11.61 15.32
C ALA A 309 15.87 -11.07 13.93
N LEU A 310 16.87 -10.94 13.05
CA LEU A 310 16.73 -10.48 11.68
C LEU A 310 17.25 -11.52 10.68
N ILE A 311 16.46 -11.85 9.67
CA ILE A 311 16.94 -12.50 8.44
C ILE A 311 16.74 -11.53 7.27
N TYR A 312 17.77 -11.33 6.46
CA TYR A 312 17.70 -10.36 5.36
C TYR A 312 18.40 -10.82 4.07
N ALA A 313 17.85 -10.41 2.94
CA ALA A 313 18.48 -10.49 1.62
C ALA A 313 18.85 -9.09 1.07
N SER A 314 18.63 -8.04 1.86
CA SER A 314 18.97 -6.66 1.53
C SER A 314 20.45 -6.51 1.20
N ALA A 315 20.76 -5.99 0.02
CA ALA A 315 22.13 -5.76 -0.42
C ALA A 315 22.28 -4.42 -1.17
N PRO A 316 23.48 -3.81 -1.16
CA PRO A 316 23.74 -2.61 -1.96
C PRO A 316 23.57 -2.87 -3.48
N PRO A 317 23.33 -1.81 -4.30
CA PRO A 317 22.95 -1.95 -5.70
C PRO A 317 23.92 -2.75 -6.58
N ASP A 318 25.23 -2.66 -6.32
CA ASP A 318 26.28 -3.39 -7.02
C ASP A 318 26.18 -4.91 -6.78
N LYS A 319 25.94 -5.33 -5.55
CA LYS A 319 25.71 -6.74 -5.21
C LYS A 319 24.41 -7.26 -5.80
N VAL A 320 23.35 -6.46 -5.76
CA VAL A 320 22.07 -6.81 -6.40
C VAL A 320 22.26 -7.00 -7.91
N ALA A 321 22.97 -6.08 -8.58
CA ALA A 321 23.26 -6.18 -10.00
C ALA A 321 24.06 -7.45 -10.34
N ALA A 322 25.06 -7.81 -9.52
CA ALA A 322 25.83 -9.04 -9.71
C ALA A 322 24.96 -10.31 -9.62
N VAL A 323 24.09 -10.39 -8.61
CA VAL A 323 23.14 -11.51 -8.44
C VAL A 323 22.16 -11.57 -9.60
N GLN A 324 21.62 -10.43 -10.03
CA GLN A 324 20.70 -10.36 -11.17
C GLN A 324 21.38 -10.73 -12.49
N ALA A 325 22.66 -10.37 -12.67
CA ALA A 325 23.44 -10.78 -13.85
C ALA A 325 23.69 -12.29 -13.87
N GLN A 326 23.88 -12.91 -12.70
CA GLN A 326 24.13 -14.35 -12.59
C GLN A 326 22.86 -15.20 -12.77
N PHE A 327 21.75 -14.79 -12.16
CA PHE A 327 20.54 -15.63 -12.08
C PHE A 327 19.36 -15.13 -12.91
N GLY A 328 19.45 -13.91 -13.46
CA GLY A 328 18.33 -13.19 -14.05
C GLY A 328 17.53 -12.43 -13.00
N ARG A 329 17.10 -11.21 -13.33
CA ARG A 329 16.44 -10.29 -12.39
C ARG A 329 15.18 -10.88 -11.76
N ASP A 330 14.27 -11.40 -12.57
CA ASP A 330 12.98 -11.91 -12.09
C ASP A 330 13.16 -13.18 -11.26
N ARG A 331 14.05 -14.08 -11.70
CA ARG A 331 14.37 -15.31 -10.99
C ARG A 331 15.05 -15.04 -9.66
N ALA A 332 15.98 -14.08 -9.60
CA ALA A 332 16.65 -13.70 -8.36
C ALA A 332 15.65 -13.17 -7.32
N GLY A 333 14.73 -12.29 -7.74
CA GLY A 333 13.66 -11.77 -6.87
C GLY A 333 12.75 -12.89 -6.34
N ALA A 334 12.20 -13.69 -7.26
CA ALA A 334 11.30 -14.79 -6.92
C ALA A 334 11.93 -15.82 -5.98
N MET A 335 13.22 -16.14 -6.18
CA MET A 335 13.96 -17.07 -5.33
C MET A 335 14.07 -16.57 -3.88
N ILE A 336 14.39 -15.29 -3.70
CA ILE A 336 14.47 -14.65 -2.37
C ILE A 336 13.09 -14.59 -1.70
N GLU A 337 12.07 -14.19 -2.45
CA GLU A 337 10.68 -14.14 -1.96
C GLU A 337 10.20 -15.51 -1.48
N GLN A 338 10.46 -16.57 -2.26
CA GLN A 338 10.11 -17.94 -1.91
C GLN A 338 10.86 -18.42 -0.65
N ALA A 339 12.15 -18.10 -0.52
CA ALA A 339 12.91 -18.44 0.68
C ALA A 339 12.35 -17.76 1.92
N ILE A 340 12.06 -16.46 1.85
CA ILE A 340 11.48 -15.69 2.96
C ILE A 340 10.08 -16.18 3.31
N ALA A 341 9.25 -16.51 2.33
CA ALA A 341 7.93 -17.11 2.53
C ALA A 341 8.01 -18.42 3.32
N ARG A 342 8.95 -19.30 2.95
CA ARG A 342 9.17 -20.58 3.64
C ARG A 342 9.75 -20.41 5.03
N LEU A 343 10.63 -19.44 5.22
CA LEU A 343 11.12 -19.05 6.55
C LEU A 343 9.96 -18.61 7.44
N ALA A 344 9.08 -17.74 6.95
CA ALA A 344 7.91 -17.30 7.71
C ALA A 344 7.01 -18.47 8.12
N GLN A 345 6.74 -19.42 7.22
CA GLN A 345 5.96 -20.63 7.52
C GLN A 345 6.61 -21.50 8.60
N GLY A 346 7.91 -21.81 8.46
CA GLY A 346 8.63 -22.61 9.44
C GLY A 346 8.67 -21.94 10.82
N LEU A 347 8.96 -20.65 10.86
CA LEU A 347 8.97 -19.86 12.10
C LEU A 347 7.59 -19.78 12.76
N ALA A 348 6.53 -19.64 11.97
CA ALA A 348 5.17 -19.66 12.49
C ALA A 348 4.81 -21.01 13.11
N ALA A 349 5.25 -22.11 12.50
CA ALA A 349 5.11 -23.46 13.06
C ALA A 349 5.88 -23.62 14.38
N ASP A 350 7.04 -22.99 14.51
CA ASP A 350 7.88 -22.94 15.72
C ASP A 350 7.38 -21.95 16.80
N GLY A 351 6.21 -21.35 16.61
CA GLY A 351 5.58 -20.50 17.63
C GLY A 351 5.83 -19.00 17.48
N VAL A 352 6.53 -18.54 16.43
CA VAL A 352 6.65 -17.10 16.12
C VAL A 352 5.26 -16.54 15.79
N ARG A 353 4.95 -15.36 16.34
CA ARG A 353 3.65 -14.71 16.14
C ARG A 353 3.75 -13.26 15.69
N ARG A 354 4.91 -12.62 15.86
CA ARG A 354 5.13 -11.22 15.49
C ARG A 354 6.11 -11.14 14.32
N PHE A 355 5.70 -10.57 13.19
CA PHE A 355 6.52 -10.47 12.00
C PHE A 355 6.63 -9.02 11.52
N VAL A 356 7.85 -8.50 11.48
CA VAL A 356 8.14 -7.23 10.81
C VAL A 356 8.72 -7.56 9.44
N ILE A 357 8.05 -7.16 8.37
CA ILE A 357 8.47 -7.49 7.00
C ILE A 357 8.85 -6.22 6.24
N ALA A 358 10.01 -6.23 5.60
CA ALA A 358 10.48 -5.12 4.77
C ALA A 358 10.57 -5.49 3.29
N GLY A 359 9.76 -4.78 2.48
CA GLY A 359 9.63 -4.96 1.03
C GLY A 359 8.19 -5.32 0.64
N GLY A 360 7.68 -4.69 -0.43
CA GLY A 360 6.30 -4.91 -0.90
C GLY A 360 6.07 -6.34 -1.38
N GLU A 361 6.93 -6.82 -2.29
CA GLU A 361 6.88 -8.21 -2.78
C GLU A 361 7.12 -9.21 -1.63
N THR A 362 8.10 -8.95 -0.77
CA THR A 362 8.38 -9.76 0.43
C THR A 362 7.16 -9.85 1.34
N SER A 363 6.46 -8.73 1.56
CA SER A 363 5.24 -8.68 2.38
C SER A 363 4.14 -9.54 1.76
N GLY A 364 3.91 -9.42 0.46
CA GLY A 364 2.95 -10.25 -0.27
C GLY A 364 3.27 -11.75 -0.16
N ALA A 365 4.54 -12.12 -0.34
CA ALA A 365 5.00 -13.50 -0.23
C ALA A 365 4.79 -14.07 1.18
N VAL A 366 5.15 -13.33 2.23
CA VAL A 366 4.98 -13.74 3.63
C VAL A 366 3.50 -13.87 4.01
N VAL A 367 2.68 -12.86 3.71
CA VAL A 367 1.24 -12.85 4.02
C VAL A 367 0.53 -14.02 3.35
N SER A 368 0.85 -14.30 2.08
CA SER A 368 0.32 -15.45 1.35
C SER A 368 0.77 -16.78 1.97
N ALA A 369 2.04 -16.88 2.35
CA ALA A 369 2.60 -18.10 2.92
C ALA A 369 2.02 -18.42 4.30
N LEU A 370 1.76 -17.38 5.11
CA LEU A 370 1.07 -17.48 6.39
C LEU A 370 -0.45 -17.68 6.25
N LYS A 371 -0.99 -17.68 5.02
CA LYS A 371 -2.42 -17.80 4.71
C LYS A 371 -3.27 -16.76 5.45
N VAL A 372 -2.75 -15.55 5.54
CA VAL A 372 -3.48 -14.42 6.11
C VAL A 372 -4.53 -13.98 5.11
N GLU A 373 -5.80 -14.02 5.52
CA GLU A 373 -6.93 -13.63 4.66
C GLU A 373 -7.38 -12.18 4.92
N ALA A 374 -7.22 -11.70 6.15
CA ALA A 374 -7.59 -10.34 6.55
C ALA A 374 -6.72 -9.81 7.69
N LEU A 375 -6.59 -8.49 7.75
CA LEU A 375 -5.81 -7.73 8.72
C LEU A 375 -6.69 -6.63 9.35
N GLU A 376 -6.82 -6.66 10.67
CA GLU A 376 -7.24 -5.50 11.46
C GLU A 376 -6.10 -4.50 11.50
N ILE A 377 -6.43 -3.22 11.41
CA ILE A 377 -5.45 -2.14 11.37
C ILE A 377 -5.34 -1.48 12.74
N GLY A 378 -4.12 -1.42 13.23
CA GLY A 378 -3.78 -0.91 14.54
C GLY A 378 -3.10 0.44 14.55
N PRO A 379 -2.36 0.76 15.64
CA PRO A 379 -1.69 2.03 15.77
C PRO A 379 -0.60 2.18 14.72
N GLN A 380 -0.36 3.43 14.33
CA GLN A 380 0.70 3.76 13.40
C GLN A 380 2.09 3.60 14.05
N ILE A 381 2.98 2.85 13.41
CA ILE A 381 4.39 2.70 13.81
C ILE A 381 5.24 3.79 13.14
N ALA A 382 5.00 4.01 11.84
CA ALA A 382 5.62 5.06 11.04
C ALA A 382 4.64 5.61 10.00
N PRO A 383 4.89 6.78 9.38
CA PRO A 383 4.13 7.25 8.21
C PRO A 383 3.86 6.12 7.20
N GLY A 384 2.57 5.77 7.02
CA GLY A 384 2.11 4.68 6.16
C GLY A 384 2.42 3.23 6.57
N VAL A 385 2.90 2.98 7.79
CA VAL A 385 3.15 1.62 8.31
C VAL A 385 2.50 1.44 9.68
N PRO A 386 1.29 0.86 9.76
CA PRO A 386 0.64 0.49 11.02
C PRO A 386 1.07 -0.88 11.52
N ALA A 387 0.85 -1.12 12.81
CA ALA A 387 0.71 -2.47 13.34
C ALA A 387 -0.58 -3.09 12.79
N CYS A 388 -0.54 -4.38 12.45
CA CYS A 388 -1.69 -5.11 11.93
C CYS A 388 -1.89 -6.40 12.72
N LEU A 389 -3.13 -6.86 12.83
CA LEU A 389 -3.46 -8.14 13.44
C LEU A 389 -4.21 -9.03 12.42
N ALA A 390 -3.66 -10.21 12.14
CA ALA A 390 -4.31 -11.16 11.26
C ALA A 390 -5.57 -11.75 11.90
N HIS A 391 -6.64 -11.83 11.12
CA HIS A 391 -7.84 -12.59 11.47
C HIS A 391 -7.54 -14.10 11.47
N GLY A 392 -8.34 -14.85 12.22
CA GLY A 392 -8.26 -16.31 12.28
C GLY A 392 -7.30 -16.83 13.35
N ALA A 393 -7.04 -18.13 13.31
CA ALA A 393 -6.14 -18.81 14.24
C ALA A 393 -5.11 -19.64 13.45
N PRO A 394 -3.81 -19.55 13.78
CA PRO A 394 -3.22 -18.69 14.81
C PRO A 394 -3.25 -17.19 14.41
N ARG A 395 -3.34 -16.30 15.41
CA ARG A 395 -3.26 -14.85 15.19
C ARG A 395 -1.80 -14.41 15.03
N TYR A 396 -1.54 -13.58 14.02
CA TYR A 396 -0.23 -12.99 13.76
C TYR A 396 -0.29 -11.47 13.88
N ALA A 397 0.65 -10.87 14.62
CA ALA A 397 0.84 -9.43 14.58
C ALA A 397 1.89 -9.11 13.50
N LEU A 398 1.55 -8.24 12.56
CA LEU A 398 2.36 -7.94 11.39
C LEU A 398 2.64 -6.44 11.27
N ALA A 399 3.85 -6.09 10.81
CA ALA A 399 4.15 -4.75 10.31
C ALA A 399 4.69 -4.88 8.88
N LEU A 400 3.91 -4.42 7.89
CA LEU A 400 4.23 -4.54 6.46
C LEU A 400 4.85 -3.24 5.95
N LYS A 401 6.17 -3.18 5.90
CA LYS A 401 6.92 -1.96 5.56
C LYS A 401 7.30 -1.93 4.09
N SER A 402 6.82 -0.93 3.35
CA SER A 402 7.37 -0.61 2.03
C SER A 402 8.85 -0.21 2.14
N GLY A 403 9.62 -0.41 1.07
CA GLY A 403 11.07 -0.27 1.09
C GLY A 403 11.56 1.08 1.63
N ASN A 404 10.94 2.19 1.23
CA ASN A 404 11.42 3.54 1.57
C ASN A 404 10.86 4.10 2.89
N PHE A 405 10.08 3.33 3.65
CA PHE A 405 9.31 3.84 4.80
C PHE A 405 10.03 3.55 6.13
N GLY A 406 9.69 4.31 7.17
CA GLY A 406 10.21 4.16 8.52
C GLY A 406 11.58 4.80 8.76
N GLY A 407 11.83 5.22 10.00
CA GLY A 407 13.13 5.77 10.42
C GLY A 407 14.21 4.69 10.60
N PRO A 408 15.44 5.08 11.01
CA PRO A 408 16.55 4.16 11.21
C PRO A 408 16.27 3.04 12.23
N ASP A 409 15.54 3.35 13.30
CA ASP A 409 15.22 2.41 14.39
C ASP A 409 13.92 1.61 14.17
N PHE A 410 13.35 1.67 12.96
CA PHE A 410 12.00 1.15 12.66
C PHE A 410 11.81 -0.32 13.08
N PHE A 411 12.79 -1.19 12.87
CA PHE A 411 12.64 -2.62 13.18
C PHE A 411 12.41 -2.89 14.67
N GLY A 412 13.14 -2.20 15.55
CA GLY A 412 12.93 -2.30 17.00
C GLY A 412 11.57 -1.75 17.41
N GLN A 413 11.26 -0.53 16.95
CA GLN A 413 9.97 0.13 17.23
C GLN A 413 8.78 -0.70 16.77
N ALA A 414 8.87 -1.34 15.60
CA ALA A 414 7.82 -2.19 15.08
C ALA A 414 7.64 -3.45 15.94
N LEU A 415 8.73 -4.12 16.33
CA LEU A 415 8.64 -5.31 17.19
C LEU A 415 8.00 -5.00 18.55
N GLU A 416 8.31 -3.84 19.13
CA GLU A 416 7.70 -3.35 20.38
C GLU A 416 6.21 -3.03 20.19
N ALA A 417 5.85 -2.35 19.10
CA ALA A 417 4.46 -2.02 18.80
C ALA A 417 3.56 -3.25 18.56
N LEU A 418 4.15 -4.38 18.14
CA LEU A 418 3.43 -5.65 17.93
C LEU A 418 3.31 -6.51 19.19
N ALA A 419 3.84 -6.10 20.35
CA ALA A 419 3.98 -6.91 21.56
C ALA A 419 2.83 -6.79 22.59
#